data_AF-A0A838RYI9-F1
#
_entry.id   AF-A0A838RYI9-F1
#
_cell.length_a   1.000
_cell.length_b   1.000
_cell.length_c   1.000
_cell.angle_alpha   90.00
_cell.angle_beta   90.00
_cell.angle_gamma   90.00
#
_symmetry.space_group_name_H-M   'P 1'
#
loop_
_entity.id
_entity.type
_entity.pdbx_description
1 polymer ?
#
loop_
_entity_poly.entity_id
_entity_poly.type
_entity_poly.pdbx_seq_one_letter_code
_entity_poly.pdbx_strand_id
1 'polypeptide(L)'
;MSYPKLALRLAIILSVLNSVPFSFGQDSRSAQDPSQKSRNVKPELKKAYKDWLDKDVTYIITDEERKAFKKLATDDERERFIEEFWRRRDPDPDTDENEFKEEYYERIAYANEHFASGIPGWKSDRGRIWIMYGKPDGRETHPMGGSYDRPSYEGGGSTSTYPFETWFYRYLPGVGSGIEIEFVDPTGSGEYRLARNPNEKDALLNIPGAGLTLSEQLGLSDKGDRISGLGGTGINNYQREQDSPFSRLQLLADLSRPPQVKFNDLATAVNTGVVEENPLNFDIRVDFFRQSDERVISAFTIQT
;
A
#
# COMPACT_ATOMS: atom_id res chain seq x y z
N MET A 1 82.98 27.59 34.24
CA MET A 1 82.44 26.30 33.74
C MET A 1 82.33 25.37 34.94
N SER A 2 81.13 24.99 35.38
CA SER A 2 81.06 23.95 36.39
C SER A 2 79.69 23.26 36.42
N TYR A 3 79.65 22.04 35.92
CA TYR A 3 78.64 21.06 36.28
C TYR A 3 78.95 20.51 37.68
N PRO A 4 77.92 20.08 38.43
CA PRO A 4 78.06 18.84 39.20
C PRO A 4 76.84 17.92 38.97
N LYS A 5 77.06 16.66 38.58
CA LYS A 5 77.27 15.46 39.42
C LYS A 5 75.97 14.88 40.01
N LEU A 6 75.58 13.73 39.46
CA LEU A 6 74.68 12.75 40.07
C LEU A 6 75.20 12.30 41.44
N ALA A 7 74.29 12.11 42.40
CA ALA A 7 74.36 11.04 43.38
C ALA A 7 72.96 10.73 43.95
N LEU A 8 72.52 9.50 43.64
CA LEU A 8 71.41 8.73 44.20
C LEU A 8 71.44 8.69 45.74
N ARG A 9 70.30 8.88 46.44
CA ARG A 9 69.90 8.11 47.65
C ARG A 9 68.39 8.14 47.94
N LEU A 10 67.96 7.00 48.46
CA LEU A 10 66.65 6.44 48.84
C LEU A 10 66.01 7.12 50.08
N ALA A 11 64.67 7.24 50.13
CA ALA A 11 63.76 7.15 51.32
C ALA A 11 62.37 7.77 50.98
N ILE A 12 61.29 7.00 50.86
CA ILE A 12 60.28 6.62 51.89
C ILE A 12 59.56 7.81 52.57
N ILE A 13 58.36 8.08 52.03
CA ILE A 13 57.05 8.44 52.62
C ILE A 13 57.03 9.12 54.00
N LEU A 14 56.43 10.32 54.07
CA LEU A 14 55.50 10.68 55.15
C LEU A 14 54.46 11.70 54.68
N SER A 15 53.20 11.36 54.89
CA SER A 15 51.97 12.08 54.54
C SER A 15 51.67 13.27 55.45
N VAL A 16 51.25 14.40 54.88
CA VAL A 16 50.48 15.44 55.57
C VAL A 16 49.37 15.95 54.65
N LEU A 17 48.11 15.73 55.04
CA LEU A 17 46.94 16.35 54.45
C LEU A 17 46.94 17.85 54.78
N ASN A 18 46.68 18.70 53.78
CA ASN A 18 46.07 20.02 53.98
C ASN A 18 45.27 20.41 52.73
N SER A 19 43.99 20.67 52.94
CA SER A 19 42.96 21.07 51.97
C SER A 19 43.08 22.54 51.57
N VAL A 20 42.96 22.86 50.28
CA VAL A 20 42.78 24.22 49.77
C VAL A 20 41.70 24.22 48.66
N PRO A 21 40.71 25.13 48.69
CA PRO A 21 39.52 25.07 47.82
C PRO A 21 39.80 25.55 46.39
N PHE A 22 39.12 24.90 45.43
CA PHE A 22 39.14 25.24 43.99
C PHE A 22 38.11 26.33 43.70
N SER A 23 38.56 27.50 43.22
CA SER A 23 37.70 28.51 42.58
C SER A 23 37.52 28.16 41.10
N PHE A 24 36.26 27.96 40.69
CA PHE A 24 35.88 27.85 39.28
C PHE A 24 35.76 29.25 38.64
N GLY A 25 36.51 29.49 37.57
CA GLY A 25 36.30 30.63 36.67
C GLY A 25 35.13 30.37 35.72
N GLN A 26 34.19 31.32 35.62
CA GLN A 26 33.09 31.31 34.66
C GLN A 26 33.56 31.86 33.31
N ASP A 27 33.72 30.99 32.31
CA ASP A 27 33.73 31.37 30.90
C ASP A 27 32.28 31.65 30.45
N SER A 28 32.02 32.87 30.01
CA SER A 28 30.73 33.33 29.50
C SER A 28 30.55 32.91 28.03
N ARG A 29 30.08 31.68 27.83
CA ARG A 29 29.39 31.31 26.57
C ARG A 29 27.91 31.61 26.76
N SER A 30 27.40 32.62 26.08
CA SER A 30 25.97 32.93 26.02
C SER A 30 25.22 31.74 25.43
N ALA A 31 24.69 30.88 26.30
CA ALA A 31 23.73 29.86 25.93
C ALA A 31 22.46 30.56 25.45
N GLN A 32 22.21 30.53 24.14
CA GLN A 32 20.91 30.87 23.60
C GLN A 32 19.86 30.02 24.32
N ASP A 33 18.94 30.70 25.02
CA ASP A 33 17.86 30.06 25.75
C ASP A 33 17.03 29.21 24.77
N PRO A 34 16.92 27.87 24.97
CA PRO A 34 16.14 27.00 24.10
C PRO A 34 14.64 27.36 24.06
N SER A 35 14.18 28.29 24.90
CA SER A 35 12.83 28.85 24.88
C SER A 35 12.54 29.79 23.70
N GLN A 36 13.57 30.31 23.01
CA GLN A 36 13.40 31.28 21.90
C GLN A 36 13.22 30.63 20.52
N LYS A 37 13.27 29.30 20.41
CA LYS A 37 12.92 28.62 19.15
C LYS A 37 11.40 28.57 19.07
N SER A 38 10.81 29.47 18.27
CA SER A 38 9.39 29.36 17.91
C SER A 38 9.16 27.95 17.37
N ARG A 39 8.46 27.13 18.15
CA ARG A 39 8.07 25.80 17.73
C ARG A 39 7.09 26.05 16.58
N ASN A 40 7.50 25.76 15.35
CA ASN A 40 6.61 25.71 14.20
C ASN A 40 5.60 24.59 14.45
N VAL A 41 4.59 24.87 15.29
CA VAL A 41 3.47 23.98 15.55
C VAL A 41 2.60 24.08 14.31
N LYS A 42 2.77 23.12 13.40
CA LYS A 42 1.79 22.94 12.32
C LYS A 42 0.43 22.75 13.00
N PRO A 43 -0.62 23.49 12.61
CA PRO A 43 -1.94 23.30 13.17
C PRO A 43 -2.32 21.82 13.02
N GLU A 44 -2.64 21.15 14.12
CA GLU A 44 -3.00 19.74 14.08
C GLU A 44 -4.30 19.59 13.31
N LEU A 45 -4.30 18.63 12.38
CA LEU A 45 -5.46 18.31 11.59
C LEU A 45 -6.60 17.87 12.51
N LYS A 46 -7.79 18.47 12.37
CA LYS A 46 -8.97 18.04 13.14
C LYS A 46 -9.18 16.53 12.97
N LYS A 47 -9.68 15.88 14.04
CA LYS A 47 -9.90 14.42 14.07
C LYS A 47 -10.68 13.91 12.85
N ALA A 48 -11.72 14.64 12.42
CA ALA A 48 -12.54 14.28 11.27
C ALA A 48 -11.72 14.13 9.97
N TYR A 49 -10.91 15.13 9.62
CA TYR A 49 -10.05 15.09 8.43
C TYR A 49 -8.96 14.04 8.52
N LYS A 50 -8.45 13.79 9.73
CA LYS A 50 -7.48 12.71 9.96
C LYS A 50 -8.14 11.35 9.74
N ASP A 51 -9.32 11.14 10.31
CA ASP A 51 -10.07 9.89 10.16
C ASP A 51 -10.46 9.68 8.69
N TRP A 52 -10.91 10.71 7.98
CA TRP A 52 -11.17 10.64 6.54
C TRP A 52 -9.93 10.18 5.76
N LEU A 53 -8.77 10.80 6.02
CA LEU A 53 -7.52 10.51 5.32
C LEU A 53 -6.93 9.12 5.64
N ASP A 54 -7.02 8.70 6.89
CA ASP A 54 -6.35 7.50 7.40
C ASP A 54 -7.26 6.26 7.38
N LYS A 55 -8.59 6.43 7.34
CA LYS A 55 -9.58 5.34 7.35
C LYS A 55 -10.41 5.35 6.08
N ASP A 56 -11.15 6.43 5.82
CA ASP A 56 -12.17 6.43 4.77
C ASP A 56 -11.54 6.25 3.39
N VAL A 57 -10.62 7.13 2.98
CA VAL A 57 -10.05 7.10 1.61
C VAL A 57 -8.70 6.38 1.52
N THR A 58 -8.33 5.64 2.56
CA THR A 58 -6.96 5.15 2.77
C THR A 58 -6.39 4.34 1.59
N TYR A 59 -7.24 3.58 0.89
CA TYR A 59 -6.86 2.71 -0.23
C TYR A 59 -6.98 3.35 -1.62
N ILE A 60 -7.71 4.45 -1.73
CA ILE A 60 -8.00 5.10 -3.03
C ILE A 60 -7.31 6.45 -3.19
N ILE A 61 -6.82 7.03 -2.10
CA ILE A 61 -6.03 8.26 -2.14
C ILE A 61 -4.59 7.96 -2.55
N THR A 62 -4.07 8.72 -3.51
CA THR A 62 -2.66 8.60 -3.92
C THR A 62 -1.72 9.25 -2.92
N ASP A 63 -0.43 8.94 -3.02
CA ASP A 63 0.59 9.56 -2.16
C ASP A 63 0.71 11.07 -2.43
N GLU A 64 0.54 11.50 -3.67
CA GLU A 64 0.54 12.90 -4.09
C GLU A 64 -0.66 13.64 -3.50
N GLU A 65 -1.86 13.06 -3.60
CA GLU A 65 -3.10 13.60 -3.04
C GLU A 65 -3.02 13.70 -1.51
N ARG A 66 -2.50 12.66 -0.86
CA ARG A 66 -2.27 12.65 0.59
C ARG A 66 -1.29 13.75 1.01
N LYS A 67 -0.23 13.99 0.24
CA LYS A 67 0.72 15.09 0.49
C LYS A 67 0.07 16.45 0.26
N ALA A 68 -0.74 16.61 -0.79
CA ALA A 68 -1.46 17.84 -1.08
C ALA A 68 -2.45 18.19 0.03
N PHE A 69 -3.28 17.23 0.45
CA PHE A 69 -4.26 17.40 1.52
C PHE A 69 -3.61 17.84 2.84
N LYS A 70 -2.45 17.27 3.19
CA LYS A 70 -1.69 17.64 4.40
C LYS A 70 -1.06 19.04 4.35
N LYS A 71 -0.95 19.66 3.17
CA LYS A 71 -0.41 21.02 3.01
C LYS A 71 -1.49 22.11 3.12
N LEU A 72 -2.77 21.75 2.98
CA LEU A 72 -3.88 22.69 3.08
C LEU A 72 -3.92 23.30 4.48
N ALA A 73 -4.15 24.61 4.56
CA ALA A 73 -4.07 25.37 5.79
C ALA A 73 -5.44 25.46 6.47
N THR A 74 -6.48 25.76 5.70
CA THR A 74 -7.83 26.01 6.22
C THR A 74 -8.72 24.77 6.12
N ASP A 75 -9.80 24.77 6.89
CA ASP A 75 -10.81 23.72 6.81
C ASP A 75 -11.61 23.82 5.52
N ASP A 76 -11.93 25.03 5.06
CA ASP A 76 -12.63 25.27 3.79
C ASP A 76 -11.85 24.71 2.58
N GLU A 77 -10.51 24.87 2.58
CA GLU A 77 -9.65 24.26 1.56
C GLU A 77 -9.73 22.73 1.59
N ARG A 78 -9.82 22.12 2.77
CA ARG A 78 -9.92 20.67 2.93
C ARG A 78 -11.28 20.14 2.48
N GLU A 79 -12.37 20.82 2.83
CA GLU A 79 -13.71 20.45 2.36
C GLU A 79 -13.79 20.50 0.84
N ARG A 80 -13.28 21.57 0.21
CA ARG A 80 -13.19 21.68 -1.26
C ARG A 80 -12.35 20.56 -1.87
N PHE A 81 -11.24 20.20 -1.22
CA PHE A 81 -10.43 19.07 -1.68
C PHE A 81 -11.20 17.74 -1.62
N ILE A 82 -11.97 17.51 -0.56
CA ILE A 82 -12.78 16.29 -0.39
C ILE A 82 -13.89 16.22 -1.45
N GLU A 83 -14.57 17.34 -1.70
CA GLU A 83 -15.58 17.46 -2.75
C GLU A 83 -14.98 17.13 -4.12
N GLU A 84 -13.86 17.79 -4.46
CA GLU A 84 -13.15 17.54 -5.72
C GLU A 84 -12.62 16.10 -5.83
N PHE A 85 -12.18 15.52 -4.71
CA PHE A 85 -11.68 14.16 -4.63
C PHE A 85 -12.72 13.14 -5.09
N TRP A 86 -13.98 13.33 -4.68
CA TRP A 86 -15.08 12.47 -5.07
C TRP A 86 -15.58 12.81 -6.47
N ARG A 87 -15.76 14.09 -6.79
CA ARG A 87 -16.22 14.56 -8.10
C ARG A 87 -15.42 13.98 -9.27
N ARG A 88 -14.10 13.92 -9.16
CA ARG A 88 -13.23 13.35 -10.21
C ARG A 88 -13.22 11.82 -10.29
N ARG A 89 -13.83 11.14 -9.33
CA ARG A 89 -14.05 9.69 -9.34
C ARG A 89 -15.50 9.32 -9.66
N ASP A 90 -16.33 10.33 -9.90
CA ASP A 90 -17.70 10.16 -10.31
C ASP A 90 -17.76 9.51 -11.71
N PRO A 91 -18.40 8.34 -11.86
CA PRO A 91 -18.61 7.75 -13.17
C PRO A 91 -19.61 8.53 -14.02
N ASP A 92 -20.61 9.16 -13.39
CA ASP A 92 -21.68 9.89 -14.05
C ASP A 92 -21.90 11.26 -13.37
N PRO A 93 -21.20 12.31 -13.82
CA PRO A 93 -21.34 13.64 -13.21
C PRO A 93 -22.69 14.32 -13.48
N ASP A 94 -23.57 13.71 -14.29
CA ASP A 94 -24.90 14.22 -14.58
C ASP A 94 -25.93 13.85 -13.49
N THR A 95 -25.57 12.98 -12.54
CA THR A 95 -26.39 12.63 -11.39
C THR A 95 -26.05 13.50 -10.17
N ASP A 96 -27.03 13.71 -9.29
CA ASP A 96 -26.84 14.47 -8.05
C ASP A 96 -26.00 13.69 -7.01
N GLU A 97 -25.91 12.36 -7.15
CA GLU A 97 -25.27 11.44 -6.22
C GLU A 97 -24.08 10.75 -6.88
N ASN A 98 -22.93 10.77 -6.22
CA ASN A 98 -21.73 10.11 -6.74
C ASN A 98 -21.79 8.60 -6.47
N GLU A 99 -22.12 7.80 -7.48
CA GLU A 99 -22.38 6.36 -7.29
C GLU A 99 -21.12 5.62 -6.84
N PHE A 100 -19.94 6.05 -7.30
CA PHE A 100 -18.67 5.45 -6.88
C PHE A 100 -18.42 5.66 -5.38
N LYS A 101 -18.70 6.86 -4.86
CA LYS A 101 -18.57 7.19 -3.44
C LYS A 101 -19.49 6.31 -2.60
N GLU A 102 -20.75 6.18 -3.01
CA GLU A 102 -21.73 5.35 -2.30
C GLU A 102 -21.30 3.89 -2.28
N GLU A 103 -21.02 3.32 -3.45
CA GLU A 103 -20.55 1.94 -3.57
C GLU A 103 -19.27 1.71 -2.74
N TYR A 104 -18.34 2.66 -2.74
CA TYR A 104 -17.12 2.56 -1.96
C TYR A 104 -17.39 2.49 -0.44
N TYR A 105 -18.28 3.33 0.08
CA TYR A 105 -18.67 3.28 1.49
C TYR A 105 -19.47 2.01 1.82
N GLU A 106 -20.31 1.52 0.92
CA GLU A 106 -20.98 0.23 1.06
C GLU A 106 -19.97 -0.92 1.14
N ARG A 107 -18.93 -0.92 0.29
CA ARG A 107 -17.87 -1.92 0.33
C ARG A 107 -17.09 -1.87 1.64
N ILE A 108 -16.87 -0.69 2.23
CA ILE A 108 -16.27 -0.57 3.57
C ILE A 108 -17.18 -1.19 4.62
N ALA A 109 -18.48 -0.90 4.59
CA ALA A 109 -19.44 -1.47 5.53
C ALA A 109 -19.48 -3.01 5.42
N TYR A 110 -19.59 -3.52 4.19
CA TYR A 110 -19.54 -4.95 3.90
C TYR A 110 -18.26 -5.60 4.42
N ALA A 111 -17.10 -4.99 4.15
CA ALA A 111 -15.82 -5.50 4.61
C ALA A 111 -15.74 -5.58 6.13
N ASN A 112 -16.25 -4.57 6.84
CA ASN A 112 -16.29 -4.56 8.30
C ASN A 112 -17.23 -5.61 8.89
N GLU A 113 -18.34 -5.90 8.22
CA GLU A 113 -19.29 -6.93 8.65
C GLU A 113 -18.75 -8.34 8.39
N HIS A 114 -18.13 -8.58 7.23
CA HIS A 114 -17.79 -9.94 6.78
C HIS A 114 -16.35 -10.36 7.02
N PHE A 115 -15.41 -9.42 7.16
CA PHE A 115 -13.97 -9.71 7.22
C PHE A 115 -13.29 -9.23 8.51
N ALA A 116 -14.05 -8.80 9.51
CA ALA A 116 -13.49 -8.49 10.83
C ALA A 116 -12.97 -9.75 11.55
N SER A 117 -11.80 -9.62 12.18
CA SER A 117 -11.09 -10.74 12.82
C SER A 117 -10.19 -10.23 13.94
N GLY A 118 -10.78 -9.61 14.97
CA GLY A 118 -10.04 -8.88 16.02
C GLY A 118 -9.46 -7.53 15.56
N ILE A 119 -9.29 -7.35 14.25
CA ILE A 119 -9.13 -6.05 13.58
C ILE A 119 -10.40 -5.67 12.82
N PRO A 120 -10.67 -4.37 12.60
CA PRO A 120 -11.74 -3.93 11.70
C PRO A 120 -11.56 -4.55 10.30
N GLY A 121 -12.65 -5.01 9.68
CA GLY A 121 -12.58 -5.73 8.43
C GLY A 121 -12.01 -4.92 7.27
N TRP A 122 -12.17 -3.59 7.26
CA TRP A 122 -11.50 -2.72 6.27
C TRP A 122 -9.97 -2.81 6.34
N LYS A 123 -9.37 -3.20 7.48
CA LYS A 123 -7.92 -3.40 7.64
C LYS A 123 -7.44 -4.80 7.27
N SER A 124 -8.35 -5.76 7.09
CA SER A 124 -8.00 -7.12 6.67
C SER A 124 -7.60 -7.15 5.20
N ASP A 125 -6.80 -8.13 4.79
CA ASP A 125 -6.41 -8.26 3.39
C ASP A 125 -7.61 -8.53 2.47
N ARG A 126 -8.54 -9.40 2.91
CA ARG A 126 -9.82 -9.63 2.19
C ARG A 126 -10.63 -8.34 2.06
N GLY A 127 -10.76 -7.58 3.15
CA GLY A 127 -11.49 -6.32 3.14
C GLY A 127 -10.85 -5.26 2.27
N ARG A 128 -9.52 -5.15 2.27
CA ARG A 128 -8.78 -4.26 1.37
C ARG A 128 -9.07 -4.59 -0.10
N ILE A 129 -8.95 -5.86 -0.50
CA ILE A 129 -9.22 -6.30 -1.89
C ILE A 129 -10.69 -6.04 -2.25
N TRP A 130 -11.64 -6.32 -1.35
CA TRP A 130 -13.07 -6.06 -1.56
C TRP A 130 -13.38 -4.56 -1.72
N ILE A 131 -12.76 -3.69 -0.92
CA ILE A 131 -12.96 -2.25 -1.01
C ILE A 131 -12.44 -1.72 -2.35
N MET A 132 -11.23 -2.12 -2.74
CA MET A 132 -10.60 -1.62 -3.97
C MET A 132 -11.26 -2.15 -5.24
N TYR A 133 -11.62 -3.44 -5.27
CA TYR A 133 -12.03 -4.13 -6.50
C TYR A 133 -13.47 -4.64 -6.48
N GLY A 134 -14.16 -4.56 -5.36
CA GLY A 134 -15.51 -5.07 -5.22
C GLY A 134 -15.56 -6.60 -5.14
N LYS A 135 -16.76 -7.12 -5.39
CA LYS A 135 -17.05 -8.55 -5.33
C LYS A 135 -16.30 -9.32 -6.46
N PRO A 136 -15.68 -10.47 -6.16
CA PRO A 136 -15.05 -11.31 -7.18
C PRO A 136 -16.08 -12.01 -8.08
N ASP A 137 -15.67 -12.32 -9.32
CA ASP A 137 -16.46 -13.09 -10.28
C ASP A 137 -16.65 -14.56 -9.84
N GLY A 138 -15.65 -15.12 -9.15
CA GLY A 138 -15.69 -16.45 -8.57
C GLY A 138 -15.07 -16.46 -7.18
N ARG A 139 -15.63 -17.25 -6.26
CA ARG A 139 -15.10 -17.40 -4.90
C ARG A 139 -15.19 -18.85 -4.49
N GLU A 140 -14.03 -19.44 -4.22
CA GLU A 140 -13.89 -20.77 -3.62
C GLU A 140 -13.50 -20.60 -2.15
N THR A 141 -14.20 -21.28 -1.24
CA THR A 141 -14.04 -21.07 0.20
C THR A 141 -13.90 -22.42 0.91
N HIS A 142 -12.85 -22.54 1.71
CA HIS A 142 -12.53 -23.70 2.53
C HIS A 142 -12.40 -23.27 4.00
N PRO A 143 -13.52 -22.97 4.68
CA PRO A 143 -13.48 -22.27 5.97
C PRO A 143 -12.87 -23.09 7.11
N MET A 144 -12.86 -24.43 6.98
CA MET A 144 -12.28 -25.35 7.95
C MET A 144 -10.95 -25.94 7.47
N GLY A 145 -10.50 -25.58 6.27
CA GLY A 145 -9.43 -26.30 5.57
C GLY A 145 -9.74 -27.79 5.44
N GLY A 146 -8.74 -28.63 5.74
CA GLY A 146 -8.88 -30.09 5.76
C GLY A 146 -8.37 -30.77 4.50
N SER A 147 -8.87 -31.98 4.22
CA SER A 147 -8.41 -32.80 3.10
C SER A 147 -8.60 -32.06 1.78
N TYR A 148 -7.52 -31.91 1.04
CA TYR A 148 -7.47 -31.16 -0.20
C TYR A 148 -6.66 -31.93 -1.24
N ASP A 149 -7.28 -32.20 -2.39
CA ASP A 149 -6.61 -32.74 -3.56
C ASP A 149 -6.06 -31.59 -4.38
N ARG A 150 -4.73 -31.47 -4.43
CA ARG A 150 -4.09 -30.39 -5.16
C ARG A 150 -4.33 -30.55 -6.65
N PRO A 151 -4.59 -29.45 -7.37
CA PRO A 151 -4.57 -29.47 -8.81
C PRO A 151 -3.16 -29.80 -9.32
N SER A 152 -3.08 -30.29 -10.56
CA SER A 152 -1.81 -30.68 -11.18
C SER A 152 -0.78 -29.55 -11.19
N TYR A 153 -1.22 -28.29 -11.37
CA TYR A 153 -0.36 -27.12 -11.38
C TYR A 153 0.20 -26.74 -10.01
N GLU A 154 -0.36 -27.26 -8.92
CA GLU A 154 0.20 -27.19 -7.55
C GLU A 154 0.99 -28.46 -7.18
N GLY A 155 1.31 -29.30 -8.16
CA GLY A 155 2.08 -30.55 -7.98
C GLY A 155 1.23 -31.80 -7.73
N GLY A 156 -0.10 -31.69 -7.69
CA GLY A 156 -0.99 -32.82 -7.47
C GLY A 156 -0.84 -33.48 -6.09
N GLY A 157 -1.46 -34.65 -5.94
CA GLY A 157 -1.50 -35.37 -4.66
C GLY A 157 -2.43 -34.73 -3.63
N SER A 158 -2.57 -35.35 -2.47
CA SER A 158 -3.51 -34.92 -1.43
C SER A 158 -2.76 -34.39 -0.20
N THR A 159 -3.34 -33.39 0.48
CA THR A 159 -2.83 -32.86 1.75
C THR A 159 -3.96 -32.45 2.68
N SER A 160 -3.61 -31.96 3.87
CA SER A 160 -4.51 -31.18 4.70
C SER A 160 -4.15 -29.71 4.59
N THR A 161 -5.16 -28.84 4.50
CA THR A 161 -4.98 -27.39 4.38
C THR A 161 -5.42 -26.66 5.63
N TYR A 162 -4.87 -25.47 5.85
CA TYR A 162 -5.46 -24.45 6.70
C TYR A 162 -6.71 -23.86 6.04
N PRO A 163 -7.58 -23.16 6.78
CA PRO A 163 -8.65 -22.38 6.16
C PRO A 163 -8.12 -21.44 5.08
N PHE A 164 -8.74 -21.46 3.90
CA PHE A 164 -8.34 -20.59 2.80
C PHE A 164 -9.51 -20.22 1.89
N GLU A 165 -9.32 -19.16 1.11
CA GLU A 165 -10.23 -18.73 0.06
C GLU A 165 -9.47 -18.38 -1.20
N THR A 166 -10.03 -18.68 -2.36
CA THR A 166 -9.52 -18.24 -3.65
C THR A 166 -10.56 -17.39 -4.35
N TRP A 167 -10.19 -16.14 -4.66
CA TRP A 167 -11.04 -15.18 -5.34
C TRP A 167 -10.56 -15.04 -6.78
N PHE A 168 -11.48 -15.23 -7.71
CA PHE A 168 -11.24 -15.10 -9.14
C PHE A 168 -11.86 -13.81 -9.66
N TYR A 169 -11.06 -12.99 -10.34
CA TYR A 169 -11.52 -11.83 -11.08
C TYR A 169 -11.20 -12.03 -12.57
N ARG A 170 -12.22 -11.94 -13.41
CA ARG A 170 -12.07 -12.00 -14.86
C ARG A 170 -11.23 -10.84 -15.38
N TYR A 171 -11.45 -9.66 -14.83
CA TYR A 171 -10.70 -8.46 -15.17
C TYR A 171 -10.65 -7.48 -14.00
N LEU A 172 -9.45 -7.02 -13.67
CA LEU A 172 -9.19 -5.98 -12.68
C LEU A 172 -8.51 -4.78 -13.38
N PRO A 173 -9.15 -3.59 -13.38
CA PRO A 173 -8.55 -2.39 -13.95
C PRO A 173 -7.18 -2.08 -13.34
N GLY A 174 -6.18 -1.89 -14.20
CA GLY A 174 -4.80 -1.58 -13.77
C GLY A 174 -3.99 -2.77 -13.24
N VAL A 175 -4.57 -3.98 -13.19
CA VAL A 175 -3.89 -5.20 -12.74
C VAL A 175 -3.80 -6.23 -13.87
N GLY A 176 -4.92 -6.61 -14.48
CA GLY A 176 -4.93 -7.60 -15.56
C GLY A 176 -6.20 -8.43 -15.65
N SER A 177 -6.14 -9.52 -16.41
CA SER A 177 -7.26 -10.46 -16.62
C SER A 177 -6.95 -11.84 -16.08
N GLY A 178 -7.99 -12.56 -15.63
CA GLY A 178 -7.86 -13.92 -15.11
C GLY A 178 -7.06 -13.99 -13.82
N ILE A 179 -7.28 -13.04 -12.91
CA ILE A 179 -6.52 -12.90 -11.68
C ILE A 179 -7.09 -13.82 -10.60
N GLU A 180 -6.23 -14.66 -10.03
CA GLU A 180 -6.50 -15.49 -8.86
C GLU A 180 -5.81 -14.88 -7.64
N ILE A 181 -6.59 -14.56 -6.60
CA ILE A 181 -6.11 -14.02 -5.33
C ILE A 181 -6.44 -15.04 -4.24
N GLU A 182 -5.41 -15.58 -3.59
CA GLU A 182 -5.59 -16.56 -2.51
C GLU A 182 -5.37 -15.91 -1.15
N PHE A 183 -6.22 -16.26 -0.18
CA PHE A 183 -6.08 -15.85 1.21
C PHE A 183 -6.07 -17.07 2.12
N VAL A 184 -5.22 -17.08 3.14
CA VAL A 184 -5.03 -18.21 4.05
C VAL A 184 -5.05 -17.72 5.48
N ASP A 185 -5.64 -18.49 6.38
CA ASP A 185 -5.55 -18.30 7.84
C ASP A 185 -4.86 -19.51 8.49
N PRO A 186 -3.51 -19.51 8.59
CA PRO A 186 -2.77 -20.58 9.26
C PRO A 186 -3.03 -20.65 10.77
N THR A 187 -3.60 -19.59 11.35
CA THR A 187 -3.78 -19.45 12.81
C THR A 187 -5.14 -19.92 13.30
N GLY A 188 -6.11 -20.08 12.39
CA GLY A 188 -7.51 -20.34 12.74
C GLY A 188 -8.18 -19.18 13.48
N SER A 189 -7.66 -17.96 13.37
CA SER A 189 -8.19 -16.77 14.05
C SER A 189 -9.35 -16.10 13.30
N GLY A 190 -9.59 -16.48 12.05
CA GLY A 190 -10.45 -15.79 11.10
C GLY A 190 -9.75 -14.66 10.35
N GLU A 191 -8.47 -14.37 10.63
CA GLU A 191 -7.66 -13.39 9.92
C GLU A 191 -7.03 -14.02 8.67
N TYR A 192 -7.79 -14.02 7.58
CA TYR A 192 -7.29 -14.50 6.28
C TYR A 192 -6.34 -13.46 5.68
N ARG A 193 -5.08 -13.86 5.52
CA ARG A 193 -4.01 -13.04 4.95
C ARG A 193 -3.78 -13.39 3.50
N LEU A 194 -3.40 -12.40 2.70
CA LEU A 194 -3.07 -12.56 1.29
C LEU A 194 -1.87 -13.51 1.14
N ALA A 195 -2.09 -14.64 0.49
CA ALA A 195 -1.06 -15.65 0.27
C ALA A 195 -0.11 -15.19 -0.84
N ARG A 196 1.20 -15.28 -0.56
CA ARG A 196 2.25 -14.97 -1.54
C ARG A 196 2.66 -16.22 -2.29
N ASN A 197 2.52 -17.38 -1.65
CA ASN A 197 2.83 -18.69 -2.20
C ASN A 197 1.66 -19.65 -1.92
N PRO A 198 1.19 -20.45 -2.90
CA PRO A 198 0.11 -21.43 -2.69
C PRO A 198 0.42 -22.47 -1.61
N ASN A 199 1.70 -22.73 -1.34
CA ASN A 199 2.10 -23.67 -0.29
C ASN A 199 1.81 -23.14 1.13
N GLU A 200 1.46 -21.86 1.31
CA GLU A 200 1.09 -21.30 2.62
C GLU A 200 -0.17 -21.96 3.19
N LYS A 201 -1.08 -22.47 2.34
CA LYS A 201 -2.27 -23.22 2.79
C LYS A 201 -1.97 -24.66 3.20
N ASP A 202 -0.80 -25.22 2.88
CA ASP A 202 -0.47 -26.62 3.12
C ASP A 202 -0.07 -26.87 4.59
N ALA A 203 -1.02 -27.36 5.39
CA ALA A 203 -0.83 -27.60 6.81
C ALA A 203 0.11 -28.77 7.12
N LEU A 204 0.36 -29.65 6.14
CA LEU A 204 1.27 -30.79 6.29
C LEU A 204 2.65 -30.51 5.69
N LEU A 205 2.92 -29.30 5.18
CA LEU A 205 4.17 -28.97 4.49
C LEU A 205 5.42 -29.26 5.35
N ASN A 206 5.38 -29.00 6.65
CA ASN A 206 6.51 -29.22 7.54
C ASN A 206 6.51 -30.62 8.21
N ILE A 207 5.51 -31.45 7.93
CA ILE A 207 5.39 -32.80 8.52
C ILE A 207 6.13 -33.81 7.64
N PRO A 208 7.13 -34.55 8.17
CA PRO A 208 7.86 -35.55 7.39
C PRO A 208 6.92 -36.64 6.84
N GLY A 209 7.05 -36.96 5.54
CA GLY A 209 6.30 -38.05 4.89
C GLY A 209 4.81 -37.79 4.66
N ALA A 210 4.26 -36.65 5.08
CA ALA A 210 2.85 -36.29 4.89
C ALA A 210 2.70 -35.15 3.87
N GLY A 211 1.51 -35.00 3.28
CA GLY A 211 1.19 -33.90 2.36
C GLY A 211 2.10 -33.84 1.13
N LEU A 212 2.59 -34.98 0.67
CA LEU A 212 3.49 -35.06 -0.47
C LEU A 212 2.76 -34.70 -1.77
N THR A 213 3.45 -33.99 -2.66
CA THR A 213 3.00 -33.84 -4.05
C THR A 213 3.15 -35.14 -4.81
N LEU A 214 2.53 -35.27 -5.99
CA LEU A 214 2.67 -36.49 -6.81
C LEU A 214 4.13 -36.75 -7.20
N SER A 215 4.90 -35.70 -7.53
CA SER A 215 6.32 -35.83 -7.87
C SER A 215 7.17 -36.24 -6.67
N GLU A 216 6.85 -35.76 -5.46
CA GLU A 216 7.50 -36.18 -4.22
C GLU A 216 7.20 -37.64 -3.89
N GLN A 217 5.95 -38.09 -4.06
CA GLN A 217 5.57 -39.50 -3.86
C GLN A 217 6.32 -40.45 -4.80
N LEU A 218 6.57 -40.01 -6.04
CA LEU A 218 7.31 -40.77 -7.05
C LEU A 218 8.83 -40.65 -6.92
N GLY A 219 9.34 -39.85 -5.97
CA GLY A 219 10.77 -39.63 -5.76
C GLY A 219 11.44 -38.80 -6.87
N LEU A 220 10.67 -38.02 -7.63
CA LEU A 220 11.16 -37.14 -8.70
C LEU A 220 11.55 -35.74 -8.22
N SER A 221 11.11 -35.36 -7.02
CA SER A 221 11.41 -34.06 -6.39
C SER A 221 11.50 -34.19 -4.87
N ASP A 222 12.22 -33.29 -4.22
CA ASP A 222 12.31 -33.22 -2.76
C ASP A 222 11.30 -32.20 -2.20
N LYS A 223 10.64 -32.57 -1.09
CA LYS A 223 9.76 -31.67 -0.33
C LYS A 223 10.52 -30.45 0.21
N GLY A 224 11.81 -30.61 0.50
CA GLY A 224 12.71 -29.53 0.93
C GLY A 224 12.72 -28.33 -0.02
N ASP A 225 12.51 -28.54 -1.32
CA ASP A 225 12.46 -27.46 -2.30
C ASP A 225 11.24 -26.56 -2.11
N ARG A 226 10.08 -27.13 -1.72
CA ARG A 226 8.88 -26.35 -1.40
C ARG A 226 9.02 -25.62 -0.07
N ILE A 227 9.59 -26.27 0.93
CA ILE A 227 9.82 -25.68 2.26
C ILE A 227 10.77 -24.48 2.15
N SER A 228 11.87 -24.62 1.42
CA SER A 228 12.83 -23.54 1.21
C SER A 228 12.24 -22.37 0.39
N GLY A 229 11.34 -22.65 -0.55
CA GLY A 229 10.63 -21.64 -1.34
C GLY A 229 9.48 -20.94 -0.63
N LEU A 230 9.00 -21.42 0.53
CA LEU A 230 7.81 -20.91 1.21
C LEU A 230 7.91 -19.43 1.58
N GLY A 231 9.10 -18.96 1.94
CA GLY A 231 9.33 -17.54 2.28
C GLY A 231 9.32 -16.59 1.07
N GLY A 232 9.35 -17.15 -0.15
CA GLY A 232 9.30 -16.41 -1.40
C GLY A 232 7.87 -16.15 -1.90
N THR A 233 7.80 -15.61 -3.11
CA THR A 233 6.56 -15.34 -3.82
C THR A 233 6.42 -16.33 -4.98
N GLY A 234 5.23 -16.86 -5.22
CA GLY A 234 4.97 -17.85 -6.26
C GLY A 234 5.63 -19.21 -6.03
N ILE A 235 5.68 -20.03 -7.07
CA ILE A 235 6.22 -21.40 -7.06
C ILE A 235 7.44 -21.45 -7.99
N ASN A 236 8.57 -22.01 -7.53
CA ASN A 236 9.77 -22.15 -8.36
C ASN A 236 9.57 -23.10 -9.55
N ASN A 237 8.89 -24.23 -9.33
CA ASN A 237 8.56 -25.21 -10.37
C ASN A 237 7.11 -25.01 -10.86
N TYR A 238 6.80 -23.80 -11.32
CA TYR A 238 5.46 -23.42 -11.76
C TYR A 238 5.10 -24.10 -13.10
N GLN A 239 3.81 -24.46 -13.25
CA GLN A 239 3.26 -24.93 -14.53
C GLN A 239 2.49 -23.84 -15.27
N ARG A 240 1.95 -22.86 -14.54
CA ARG A 240 1.24 -21.69 -15.10
C ARG A 240 2.11 -20.46 -14.91
N GLU A 241 2.19 -19.61 -15.93
CA GLU A 241 2.99 -18.37 -15.84
C GLU A 241 2.53 -17.46 -14.68
N GLN A 242 1.24 -17.43 -14.38
CA GLN A 242 0.70 -16.65 -13.26
C GLN A 242 1.15 -17.13 -11.87
N ASP A 243 1.68 -18.35 -11.76
CA ASP A 243 2.23 -18.88 -10.52
C ASP A 243 3.75 -18.65 -10.40
N SER A 244 4.38 -18.07 -11.44
CA SER A 244 5.80 -17.75 -11.40
C SER A 244 6.10 -16.70 -10.32
N PRO A 245 7.30 -16.73 -9.71
CA PRO A 245 7.65 -15.78 -8.65
C PRO A 245 7.54 -14.31 -9.09
N PHE A 246 7.90 -14.03 -10.35
CA PHE A 246 7.84 -12.70 -10.91
C PHE A 246 6.38 -12.25 -11.15
N SER A 247 5.57 -13.07 -11.81
CA SER A 247 4.16 -12.76 -12.07
C SER A 247 3.37 -12.54 -10.78
N ARG A 248 3.60 -13.38 -9.77
CA ARG A 248 2.99 -13.21 -8.43
C ARG A 248 3.47 -11.94 -7.73
N LEU A 249 4.76 -11.61 -7.80
CA LEU A 249 5.28 -10.39 -7.18
C LEU A 249 4.69 -9.14 -7.85
N GLN A 250 4.62 -9.15 -9.18
CA GLN A 250 4.00 -8.08 -9.95
C GLN A 250 2.53 -7.91 -9.57
N LEU A 251 1.77 -9.02 -9.49
CA LEU A 251 0.38 -9.02 -9.04
C LEU A 251 0.24 -8.39 -7.65
N LEU A 252 1.04 -8.80 -6.67
CA LEU A 252 0.98 -8.24 -5.31
C LEU A 252 1.31 -6.74 -5.27
N ALA A 253 2.25 -6.30 -6.11
CA ALA A 253 2.59 -4.89 -6.25
C ALA A 253 1.44 -4.09 -6.86
N ASP A 254 0.80 -4.62 -7.92
CA ASP A 254 -0.31 -3.97 -8.60
C ASP A 254 -1.58 -3.94 -7.73
N LEU A 255 -1.89 -5.02 -7.01
CA LEU A 255 -2.94 -5.06 -6.00
C LEU A 255 -2.69 -4.08 -4.85
N SER A 256 -1.44 -3.66 -4.66
CA SER A 256 -1.10 -2.72 -3.60
C SER A 256 -1.18 -1.25 -4.01
N ARG A 257 -1.26 -0.96 -5.31
CA ARG A 257 -1.32 0.40 -5.83
C ARG A 257 -2.74 0.96 -5.72
N PRO A 258 -2.90 2.27 -5.44
CA PRO A 258 -4.21 2.90 -5.52
C PRO A 258 -4.73 2.81 -6.97
N PRO A 259 -6.04 2.61 -7.16
CA PRO A 259 -6.64 2.55 -8.49
C PRO A 259 -6.38 3.84 -9.27
N GLN A 260 -6.08 3.69 -10.56
CA GLN A 260 -5.87 4.82 -11.45
C GLN A 260 -7.17 5.60 -11.61
N VAL A 261 -7.11 6.92 -11.46
CA VAL A 261 -8.25 7.80 -11.69
C VAL A 261 -8.44 7.94 -13.20
N LYS A 262 -9.67 7.78 -13.70
CA LYS A 262 -9.99 7.83 -15.14
C LYS A 262 -9.64 9.18 -15.78
N PHE A 263 -9.68 10.25 -14.98
CA PHE A 263 -9.32 11.62 -15.36
C PHE A 263 -7.94 11.96 -14.78
N ASN A 264 -6.91 11.99 -15.65
CA ASN A 264 -5.49 12.13 -15.27
C ASN A 264 -5.02 13.59 -15.17
N ASP A 265 -5.95 14.51 -15.01
CA ASP A 265 -5.81 15.96 -15.18
C ASP A 265 -4.83 16.56 -14.14
N LEU A 266 -4.61 15.85 -13.04
CA LEU A 266 -3.71 16.24 -11.95
C LEU A 266 -2.23 15.89 -12.21
N ALA A 267 -1.89 15.00 -13.14
CA ALA A 267 -0.49 14.81 -13.52
C ALA A 267 0.10 16.10 -14.13
N THR A 268 -0.74 16.90 -14.79
CA THR A 268 -0.38 18.19 -15.38
C THR A 268 -0.45 19.31 -14.33
N ALA A 269 -1.53 19.38 -13.55
CA ALA A 269 -1.76 20.50 -12.61
C ALA A 269 -0.85 20.52 -11.36
N VAL A 270 -0.24 19.39 -10.96
CA VAL A 270 0.62 19.36 -9.75
C VAL A 270 2.04 19.91 -10.02
N ASN A 271 2.45 20.05 -11.29
CA ASN A 271 3.74 20.63 -11.67
C ASN A 271 3.69 22.07 -12.21
N THR A 272 2.50 22.61 -12.46
CA THR A 272 2.33 23.99 -12.90
C THR A 272 1.38 24.70 -11.94
N GLY A 273 1.82 25.79 -11.31
CA GLY A 273 0.97 26.64 -10.46
C GLY A 273 -0.11 27.41 -11.23
N VAL A 274 -0.55 26.89 -12.37
CA VAL A 274 -1.53 27.47 -13.27
C VAL A 274 -2.44 26.33 -13.71
N VAL A 275 -3.73 26.47 -13.43
CA VAL A 275 -4.79 25.63 -13.97
C VAL A 275 -4.76 25.84 -15.49
N GLU A 276 -4.29 24.86 -16.25
CA GLU A 276 -4.48 24.87 -17.70
C GLU A 276 -5.96 24.57 -17.96
N GLU A 277 -6.72 25.60 -18.33
CA GLU A 277 -8.17 25.51 -18.61
C GLU A 277 -8.50 24.71 -19.88
N ASN A 278 -7.52 24.16 -20.59
CA ASN A 278 -7.79 23.36 -21.79
C ASN A 278 -6.73 22.25 -22.02
N PRO A 279 -7.03 20.97 -21.70
CA PRO A 279 -6.08 19.86 -21.84
C PRO A 279 -5.87 19.41 -23.30
N LEU A 280 -6.48 20.09 -24.27
CA LEU A 280 -6.40 19.76 -25.69
C LEU A 280 -5.67 20.90 -26.41
N ASN A 281 -4.47 20.60 -26.94
CA ASN A 281 -3.74 21.49 -27.86
C ASN A 281 -4.39 21.50 -29.25
N PHE A 282 -5.69 21.79 -29.31
CA PHE A 282 -6.32 22.10 -30.58
C PHE A 282 -7.36 23.20 -30.39
N ASP A 283 -7.43 24.10 -31.36
CA ASP A 283 -8.48 25.10 -31.46
C ASP A 283 -9.50 24.61 -32.51
N ILE A 284 -10.78 24.54 -32.13
CA ILE A 284 -11.86 24.21 -33.05
C ILE A 284 -12.53 25.50 -33.47
N ARG A 285 -12.36 25.85 -34.75
CA ARG A 285 -13.09 26.94 -35.37
C ARG A 285 -14.26 26.39 -36.19
N VAL A 286 -15.45 26.91 -35.92
CA VAL A 286 -16.66 26.61 -36.71
C VAL A 286 -16.98 27.81 -37.59
N ASP A 287 -16.91 27.62 -38.91
CA ASP A 287 -17.26 28.64 -39.89
C ASP A 287 -18.58 28.26 -40.58
N PHE A 288 -19.46 29.24 -40.78
CA PHE A 288 -20.75 29.04 -41.42
C PHE A 288 -20.79 29.77 -42.77
N PHE A 289 -21.10 29.03 -43.83
CA PHE A 289 -21.25 29.55 -45.19
C PHE A 289 -22.70 29.41 -45.63
N ARG A 290 -23.39 30.53 -45.86
CA ARG A 290 -24.76 30.52 -46.36
C ARG A 290 -24.76 30.15 -47.85
N GLN A 291 -25.36 29.00 -48.19
CA GLN A 291 -25.45 28.52 -49.57
C GLN A 291 -26.73 29.00 -50.27
N SER A 292 -27.82 29.21 -49.51
CA SER A 292 -29.09 29.79 -49.98
C SER A 292 -29.89 30.35 -48.80
N ASP A 293 -31.07 30.91 -49.05
CA ASP A 293 -31.89 31.48 -47.98
C ASP A 293 -32.31 30.45 -46.91
N GLU A 294 -32.35 29.16 -47.26
CA GLU A 294 -32.75 28.05 -46.40
C GLU A 294 -31.62 27.05 -46.09
N ARG A 295 -30.38 27.28 -46.56
CA ARG A 295 -29.27 26.33 -46.36
C ARG A 295 -27.97 27.01 -45.93
N VAL A 296 -27.38 26.46 -44.88
CA VAL A 296 -26.06 26.85 -44.35
C VAL A 296 -25.17 25.62 -44.33
N ILE A 297 -23.94 25.78 -44.82
CA ILE A 297 -22.87 24.80 -44.73
C ILE A 297 -22.02 25.18 -43.51
N SER A 298 -21.79 24.24 -42.62
CA SER A 298 -20.87 24.40 -41.48
C SER A 298 -19.56 23.69 -41.78
N ALA A 299 -18.45 24.40 -41.65
CA ALA A 299 -17.11 23.85 -41.74
C ALA A 299 -16.48 23.82 -40.35
N PHE A 300 -15.88 22.69 -39.99
CA PHE A 300 -15.10 22.52 -38.77
C PHE A 300 -13.63 22.51 -39.14
N THR A 301 -12.87 23.47 -38.63
CA THR A 301 -11.41 23.51 -38.79
C THR A 301 -10.78 23.19 -37.45
N ILE A 302 -9.95 22.15 -37.42
CA ILE A 302 -9.16 21.77 -36.25
C ILE A 302 -7.74 22.26 -36.51
N GLN A 303 -7.26 23.19 -35.68
CA GLN A 303 -5.87 23.65 -35.69
C GLN A 303 -5.13 23.00 -34.52
N THR A 304 -4.11 22.20 -34.82
CA THR A 304 -3.18 21.58 -33.86
C THR A 304 -1.88 22.35 -33.78
#